data_AF-A0AAU1PLN6-F1
#
_entry.id   AF-A0AAU1PLN6-F1
#
_cell.length_a   1.000
_cell.length_b   1.000
_cell.length_c   1.000
_cell.angle_alpha   90.00
_cell.angle_beta   90.00
_cell.angle_gamma   90.00
#
_symmetry.space_group_name_H-M   'P 1'
#
loop_
_entity.id
_entity.type
_entity.pdbx_description
1 polymer ?
#
loop_
_entity_poly.entity_id
_entity_poly.type
_entity_poly.pdbx_seq_one_letter_code
_entity_poly.pdbx_strand_id
1 'polypeptide(L)'
;MADRLRPLPRSLDPLEDESIHGYLLRLANQFGAAPLEIAVRTGLVVQGRGRNGIPVRLLHDLDEQRLDAFARATRLTHDEARALLISPLGERYGPLNARLLAEFRTPTGMVHNNRWILTRVTRYCPRCLSGDGTEIEERHGGRWHRSWRLPPVFACLRHQRPLLYGCPRCGQDINAARAGSLIARASEAGLHPAQCRATLPGTRVICGAGLAGAEADRLPHAPSAVAALLRLQHYFDTEPVKAIKAGRSF
;
A
#
# COMPACT_ATOMS: atom_id res chain seq x y z
N MET A 1 0.28 -32.32 -4.68
CA MET A 1 -0.34 -31.90 -5.94
C MET A 1 -1.01 -30.55 -5.67
N ALA A 2 -0.44 -29.46 -6.19
CA ALA A 2 -1.00 -28.13 -5.96
C ALA A 2 -2.35 -28.03 -6.68
N ASP A 3 -3.44 -27.95 -5.92
CA ASP A 3 -4.74 -27.61 -6.46
C ASP A 3 -4.57 -26.30 -7.25
N ARG A 4 -4.83 -26.35 -8.56
CA ARG A 4 -4.63 -25.20 -9.45
C ARG A 4 -5.60 -24.13 -8.98
N LEU A 5 -5.09 -23.08 -8.35
CA LEU A 5 -5.88 -21.91 -7.94
C LEU A 5 -6.68 -21.44 -9.15
N ARG A 6 -8.00 -21.54 -9.05
CA ARG A 6 -8.89 -21.12 -10.13
C ARG A 6 -8.86 -19.59 -10.22
N PRO A 7 -8.76 -19.01 -11.43
CA PRO A 7 -8.90 -17.57 -11.60
C PRO A 7 -10.18 -17.04 -10.97
N LEU A 8 -10.10 -15.84 -10.40
CA LEU A 8 -11.28 -15.18 -9.87
C LEU A 8 -12.30 -14.97 -11.00
N PRO A 9 -13.61 -15.07 -10.69
CA PRO A 9 -14.66 -14.90 -11.69
C PRO A 9 -14.68 -13.47 -12.23
N ARG A 10 -14.27 -12.48 -11.42
CA ARG A 10 -14.07 -11.09 -11.79
C ARG A 10 -12.79 -10.58 -11.13
N SER A 11 -12.04 -9.78 -11.85
CA SER A 11 -10.87 -9.08 -11.32
C SER A 11 -11.05 -7.58 -11.47
N LEU A 12 -10.00 -6.82 -11.16
CA LEU A 12 -9.90 -5.39 -11.39
C LEU A 12 -8.67 -5.10 -12.24
N ASP A 13 -8.79 -4.11 -13.11
CA ASP A 13 -7.65 -3.45 -13.72
C ASP A 13 -6.93 -2.63 -12.63
N PRO A 14 -5.60 -2.76 -12.48
CA PRO A 14 -4.83 -1.94 -11.56
C PRO A 14 -4.95 -0.47 -11.92
N LEU A 15 -5.11 0.39 -10.91
CA LEU A 15 -5.04 1.82 -11.14
C LEU A 15 -3.57 2.25 -11.33
N GLU A 16 -3.37 3.40 -11.96
CA GLU A 16 -2.05 3.99 -12.15
C GLU A 16 -1.28 4.10 -10.81
N ASP A 17 -0.07 3.52 -10.76
CA ASP A 17 0.81 3.48 -9.58
C ASP A 17 0.13 2.91 -8.30
N GLU A 18 -0.90 2.07 -8.47
CA GLU A 18 -1.57 1.41 -7.36
C GLU A 18 -0.62 0.46 -6.60
N SER A 19 -0.80 0.38 -5.29
CA SER A 19 -0.12 -0.58 -4.44
C SER A 19 -0.90 -1.89 -4.33
N ILE A 20 -0.18 -3.00 -4.13
CA ILE A 20 -0.79 -4.30 -3.79
C ILE A 20 -1.71 -4.21 -2.56
N HIS A 21 -1.41 -3.30 -1.63
CA HIS A 21 -2.30 -2.96 -0.52
C HIS A 21 -3.64 -2.40 -1.01
N GLY A 22 -3.64 -1.38 -1.87
CA GLY A 22 -4.87 -0.78 -2.42
C GLY A 22 -5.65 -1.75 -3.29
N TYR A 23 -4.95 -2.47 -4.16
CA TYR A 23 -5.54 -3.46 -5.06
C TYR A 23 -6.28 -4.56 -4.28
N LEU A 24 -5.65 -5.12 -3.23
CA LEU A 24 -6.30 -6.12 -2.38
C LEU A 24 -7.51 -5.59 -1.64
N LEU A 25 -7.50 -4.32 -1.19
CA LEU A 25 -8.67 -3.71 -0.57
C LEU A 25 -9.84 -3.57 -1.56
N ARG A 26 -9.56 -3.08 -2.77
CA ARG A 26 -10.56 -2.93 -3.84
C ARG A 26 -11.15 -4.27 -4.27
N LEU A 27 -10.29 -5.25 -4.49
CA LEU A 27 -10.71 -6.60 -4.85
C LEU A 27 -11.52 -7.26 -3.73
N ALA A 28 -11.13 -7.10 -2.46
CA ALA A 28 -11.91 -7.58 -1.32
C ALA A 28 -13.29 -6.92 -1.23
N ASN A 29 -13.36 -5.61 -1.45
CA ASN A 29 -14.62 -4.88 -1.47
C ASN A 29 -15.54 -5.33 -2.62
N GLN A 30 -15.00 -5.57 -3.81
CA GLN A 30 -15.76 -6.11 -4.95
C GLN A 30 -16.43 -7.46 -4.63
N PHE A 31 -15.75 -8.30 -3.86
CA PHE A 31 -16.28 -9.61 -3.46
C PHE A 31 -17.03 -9.62 -2.13
N GLY A 32 -17.10 -8.49 -1.42
CA GLY A 32 -17.63 -8.46 -0.05
C GLY A 32 -16.86 -9.35 0.94
N ALA A 33 -15.59 -9.66 0.63
CA ALA A 33 -14.77 -10.62 1.36
C ALA A 33 -13.74 -9.93 2.26
N ALA A 34 -13.09 -10.69 3.14
CA ALA A 34 -11.95 -10.20 3.91
C ALA A 34 -10.69 -10.10 3.02
N PRO A 35 -9.85 -9.07 3.15
CA PRO A 35 -8.60 -8.97 2.39
C PRO A 35 -7.68 -10.20 2.52
N LEU A 36 -7.63 -10.84 3.69
CA LEU A 36 -6.87 -12.07 3.91
C LEU A 36 -7.42 -13.24 3.09
N GLU A 37 -8.74 -13.32 2.94
CA GLU A 37 -9.38 -14.36 2.12
C GLU A 37 -9.02 -14.18 0.64
N ILE A 38 -9.04 -12.93 0.14
CA ILE A 38 -8.56 -12.63 -1.20
C ILE A 38 -7.08 -13.01 -1.35
N ALA A 39 -6.22 -12.62 -0.41
CA ALA A 39 -4.80 -12.94 -0.46
C ALA A 39 -4.53 -14.46 -0.45
N VAL A 40 -5.38 -15.25 0.21
CA VAL A 40 -5.32 -16.71 0.14
C VAL A 40 -5.75 -17.20 -1.24
N ARG A 41 -6.91 -16.75 -1.72
CA ARG A 41 -7.49 -17.19 -3.01
C ARG A 41 -6.59 -16.83 -4.20
N THR A 42 -5.80 -15.78 -4.08
CA THR A 42 -4.85 -15.36 -5.10
C THR A 42 -3.44 -15.93 -4.91
N GLY A 43 -3.22 -16.81 -3.93
CA GLY A 43 -1.92 -17.48 -3.73
C GLY A 43 -0.84 -16.61 -3.10
N LEU A 44 -1.13 -15.37 -2.72
CA LEU A 44 -0.21 -14.50 -1.98
C LEU A 44 0.11 -15.06 -0.59
N VAL A 45 -0.88 -15.70 0.03
CA VAL A 45 -0.76 -16.32 1.35
C VAL A 45 -1.17 -17.78 1.27
N VAL A 46 -0.33 -18.66 1.81
CA VAL A 46 -0.69 -20.06 2.01
C VAL A 46 -1.52 -20.16 3.28
N GLN A 47 -2.67 -20.84 3.21
CA GLN A 47 -3.47 -21.18 4.38
C GLN A 47 -2.65 -22.02 5.36
N GLY A 48 -2.60 -21.61 6.62
CA GLY A 48 -1.88 -22.33 7.66
C GLY A 48 -2.40 -21.95 9.04
N ARG A 49 -2.33 -22.89 9.98
CA ARG A 49 -2.76 -22.66 11.37
C ARG A 49 -1.98 -21.47 11.97
N GLY A 50 -2.70 -20.48 12.49
CA GLY A 50 -2.13 -19.35 13.23
C GLY A 50 -1.79 -18.09 12.43
N ARG A 51 -2.02 -18.03 11.11
CA ARG A 51 -1.77 -16.81 10.32
C ARG A 51 -3.01 -15.91 10.24
N ASN A 52 -3.02 -14.85 11.06
CA ASN A 52 -4.11 -13.87 11.12
C ASN A 52 -3.87 -12.62 10.25
N GLY A 53 -2.96 -12.68 9.28
CA GLY A 53 -2.57 -11.50 8.50
C GLY A 53 -1.80 -11.80 7.22
N ILE A 54 -1.68 -10.76 6.39
CA ILE A 54 -0.97 -10.77 5.11
C ILE A 54 0.43 -10.27 5.38
N PRO A 55 1.53 -11.00 5.12
CA PRO A 55 2.86 -10.52 5.48
C PRO A 55 3.20 -9.20 4.78
N VAL A 56 3.68 -8.22 5.55
CA VAL A 56 4.06 -6.91 5.01
C VAL A 56 5.13 -7.00 3.92
N ARG A 57 5.96 -8.05 3.92
CA ARG A 57 7.00 -8.26 2.91
C ARG A 57 6.48 -8.36 1.47
N LEU A 58 5.20 -8.75 1.31
CA LEU A 58 4.54 -8.80 0.01
C LEU A 58 4.32 -7.39 -0.58
N LEU A 59 4.47 -6.32 0.21
CA LEU A 59 4.52 -4.95 -0.30
C LEU A 59 5.73 -4.72 -1.21
N HIS A 60 6.85 -5.37 -0.89
CA HIS A 60 8.12 -5.14 -1.57
C HIS A 60 8.22 -6.00 -2.84
N ASP A 61 8.04 -7.31 -2.70
CA ASP A 61 8.36 -8.30 -3.74
C ASP A 61 7.55 -9.60 -3.56
N LEU A 62 7.38 -10.35 -4.66
CA LEU A 62 6.83 -11.69 -4.74
C LEU A 62 7.86 -12.62 -5.39
N ASP A 63 8.10 -13.79 -4.79
CA ASP A 63 8.82 -14.84 -5.52
C ASP A 63 8.05 -15.28 -6.77
N GLU A 64 8.76 -15.85 -7.74
CA GLU A 64 8.18 -16.25 -9.04
C GLU A 64 6.94 -17.13 -8.90
N GLN A 65 6.93 -18.06 -7.93
CA GLN A 65 5.77 -18.91 -7.67
C GLN A 65 4.54 -18.10 -7.22
N ARG A 66 4.70 -17.15 -6.28
CA ARG A 66 3.60 -16.29 -5.85
C ARG A 66 3.19 -15.30 -6.92
N LEU A 67 4.12 -14.76 -7.68
CA LEU A 67 3.84 -13.84 -8.77
C LEU A 67 2.96 -14.52 -9.83
N ASP A 68 3.36 -15.71 -10.26
CA ASP A 68 2.64 -16.52 -11.25
C ASP A 68 1.25 -16.97 -10.75
N ALA A 69 1.16 -17.38 -9.47
CA ALA A 69 -0.14 -17.67 -8.84
C ALA A 69 -1.05 -16.43 -8.79
N PHE A 70 -0.52 -15.30 -8.35
CA PHE A 70 -1.26 -14.05 -8.19
C PHE A 70 -1.73 -13.51 -9.54
N ALA A 71 -0.84 -13.43 -10.53
CA ALA A 71 -1.14 -12.98 -11.88
C ALA A 71 -2.23 -13.82 -12.52
N ARG A 72 -2.11 -15.16 -12.47
CA ARG A 72 -3.18 -16.05 -12.97
C ARG A 72 -4.49 -15.88 -12.24
N ALA A 73 -4.46 -15.81 -10.90
CA ALA A 73 -5.68 -15.72 -10.10
C ALA A 73 -6.43 -14.41 -10.37
N THR A 74 -5.69 -13.31 -10.59
CA THR A 74 -6.22 -11.97 -10.84
C THR A 74 -6.32 -11.62 -12.33
N ARG A 75 -5.97 -12.54 -13.22
CA ARG A 75 -5.93 -12.32 -14.68
C ARG A 75 -5.07 -11.14 -15.11
N LEU A 76 -4.08 -10.77 -14.28
CA LEU A 76 -3.09 -9.77 -14.61
C LEU A 76 -1.94 -10.41 -15.37
N THR A 77 -1.24 -9.60 -16.16
CA THR A 77 0.11 -9.92 -16.63
C THR A 77 1.10 -9.90 -15.46
N HIS A 78 2.27 -10.50 -15.65
CA HIS A 78 3.35 -10.40 -14.66
C HIS A 78 3.81 -8.95 -14.44
N ASP A 79 3.78 -8.12 -15.48
CA ASP A 79 4.24 -6.74 -15.39
C ASP A 79 3.25 -5.87 -14.62
N GLU A 80 1.94 -6.05 -14.84
CA GLU A 80 0.89 -5.42 -14.02
C GLU A 80 0.98 -5.85 -12.57
N ALA A 81 1.16 -7.16 -12.32
CA ALA A 81 1.33 -7.67 -10.96
C ALA A 81 2.58 -7.12 -10.26
N ARG A 82 3.71 -6.99 -10.99
CA ARG A 82 4.94 -6.36 -10.47
C ARG A 82 4.76 -4.85 -10.26
N ALA A 83 3.97 -4.18 -11.10
CA ALA A 83 3.68 -2.75 -10.97
C ALA A 83 2.91 -2.40 -9.69
N LEU A 84 2.24 -3.38 -9.05
CA LEU A 84 1.63 -3.22 -7.73
C LEU A 84 2.64 -3.21 -6.56
N LEU A 85 3.88 -3.64 -6.80
CA LEU A 85 4.92 -3.82 -5.79
C LEU A 85 5.83 -2.58 -5.74
N ILE A 86 6.56 -2.44 -4.63
CA ILE A 86 7.53 -1.35 -4.45
C ILE A 86 8.89 -1.65 -5.08
N SER A 87 9.28 -2.92 -5.27
CA SER A 87 10.60 -3.27 -5.82
C SER A 87 10.95 -2.57 -7.14
N PRO A 88 10.03 -2.34 -8.10
CA PRO A 88 10.36 -1.62 -9.34
C PRO A 88 10.72 -0.15 -9.10
N LEU A 89 10.34 0.43 -7.96
CA LEU A 89 10.72 1.80 -7.59
C LEU A 89 12.20 1.90 -7.17
N GLY A 90 12.93 0.79 -7.03
CA GLY A 90 14.34 0.78 -6.65
C GLY A 90 15.30 1.41 -7.65
N GLU A 91 14.93 1.51 -8.92
CA GLU A 91 15.72 2.24 -9.92
C GLU A 91 15.78 3.74 -9.60
N ARG A 92 14.65 4.29 -9.13
CA ARG A 92 14.53 5.70 -8.76
C ARG A 92 14.97 5.97 -7.34
N TYR A 93 14.58 5.10 -6.41
CA TYR A 93 14.92 5.18 -5.00
C TYR A 93 15.94 4.08 -4.68
N GLY A 94 17.21 4.35 -4.99
CA GLY A 94 18.32 3.39 -4.86
C GLY A 94 18.33 2.53 -3.58
N PRO A 95 17.97 3.05 -2.39
CA PRO A 95 17.89 2.25 -1.16
C PRO A 95 16.80 1.15 -1.14
N LEU A 96 15.89 1.13 -2.10
CA LEU A 96 14.92 0.05 -2.32
C LEU A 96 15.46 -1.06 -3.23
N ASN A 97 16.72 -0.99 -3.64
CA ASN A 97 17.32 -2.04 -4.46
C ASN A 97 17.27 -3.39 -3.73
N ALA A 98 16.83 -4.43 -4.44
CA ALA A 98 16.67 -5.78 -3.91
C ALA A 98 17.95 -6.34 -3.22
N ARG A 99 19.14 -5.90 -3.63
CA ARG A 99 20.41 -6.28 -2.98
C ARG A 99 20.55 -5.69 -1.58
N LEU A 100 20.16 -4.43 -1.38
CA LEU A 100 20.19 -3.76 -0.07
C LEU A 100 19.07 -4.30 0.84
N LEU A 101 17.95 -4.68 0.24
CA LEU A 101 16.81 -5.24 0.98
C LEU A 101 16.91 -6.75 1.24
N ALA A 102 17.89 -7.44 0.63
CA ALA A 102 18.17 -8.85 0.87
C ALA A 102 18.56 -9.13 2.34
N GLU A 103 19.05 -8.12 3.06
CA GLU A 103 19.34 -8.18 4.49
C GLU A 103 18.07 -8.21 5.36
N PHE A 104 16.91 -7.86 4.80
CA PHE A 104 15.63 -7.72 5.52
C PHE A 104 14.56 -8.73 5.07
N ARG A 105 14.96 -9.91 4.57
CA ARG A 105 14.05 -10.93 4.01
C ARG A 105 12.96 -11.43 4.97
N THR A 106 13.17 -11.33 6.28
CA THR A 106 12.16 -11.73 7.26
C THR A 106 11.14 -10.60 7.50
N PRO A 107 9.85 -10.89 7.74
CA PRO A 107 8.88 -9.86 8.11
C PRO A 107 9.35 -8.98 9.29
N THR A 108 10.00 -9.58 10.30
CA THR A 108 10.58 -8.86 11.43
C THR A 108 11.72 -7.95 10.99
N GLY A 109 12.66 -8.44 10.19
CA GLY A 109 13.76 -7.62 9.65
C GLY A 109 13.24 -6.45 8.83
N MET A 110 12.24 -6.67 7.99
CA MET A 110 11.64 -5.59 7.20
C MET A 110 10.88 -4.57 8.05
N VAL A 111 10.20 -5.00 9.11
CA VAL A 111 9.44 -4.10 9.98
C VAL A 111 10.34 -3.27 10.90
N HIS A 112 11.45 -3.85 11.38
CA HIS A 112 12.28 -3.23 12.41
C HIS A 112 13.56 -2.57 11.87
N ASN A 113 14.08 -3.05 10.74
CA ASN A 113 15.41 -2.66 10.27
C ASN A 113 15.38 -1.93 8.91
N ASN A 114 14.26 -1.96 8.18
CA ASN A 114 14.12 -1.23 6.91
C ASN A 114 13.53 0.17 7.13
N ARG A 115 14.40 1.19 7.14
CA ARG A 115 14.01 2.60 7.27
C ARG A 115 13.51 3.24 5.98
N TRP A 116 13.63 2.54 4.85
CA TRP A 116 13.28 3.05 3.51
C TRP A 116 11.85 2.70 3.10
N ILE A 117 11.15 1.88 3.89
CA ILE A 117 9.76 1.50 3.65
C ILE A 117 8.96 1.71 4.93
N LEU A 118 7.86 2.46 4.83
CA LEU A 118 6.84 2.60 5.85
C LEU A 118 6.00 1.33 5.92
N THR A 119 6.53 0.35 6.66
CA THR A 119 5.90 -0.97 6.79
C THR A 119 4.68 -0.96 7.70
N ARG A 120 4.68 -0.14 8.74
CA ARG A 120 3.64 -0.11 9.78
C ARG A 120 2.51 0.88 9.53
N VAL A 121 2.73 1.85 8.64
CA VAL A 121 1.79 2.93 8.34
C VAL A 121 1.76 3.16 6.85
N THR A 122 0.65 3.70 6.33
CA THR A 122 0.62 4.25 4.97
C THR A 122 0.19 5.69 5.01
N ARG A 123 0.78 6.49 4.12
CA ARG A 123 0.28 7.82 3.84
C ARG A 123 -0.81 7.75 2.77
N TYR A 124 -1.61 8.80 2.65
CA TYR A 124 -2.66 8.90 1.65
C TYR A 124 -3.01 10.34 1.28
N CYS A 125 -3.56 10.50 0.09
CA CYS A 125 -4.25 11.71 -0.34
C CYS A 125 -5.77 11.44 -0.37
N PRO A 126 -6.57 12.13 0.45
CA PRO A 126 -8.03 11.99 0.46
C PRO A 126 -8.69 12.11 -0.92
N ARG A 127 -8.24 13.07 -1.74
CA ARG A 127 -8.78 13.29 -3.09
C ARG A 127 -8.44 12.16 -4.05
N CYS A 128 -7.26 11.55 -3.95
CA CYS A 128 -6.94 10.34 -4.73
C CYS A 128 -7.78 9.14 -4.27
N LEU A 129 -8.11 9.02 -2.98
CA LEU A 129 -8.95 7.94 -2.47
C LEU A 129 -10.43 8.11 -2.83
N SER A 130 -10.91 9.34 -3.03
CA SER A 130 -12.25 9.63 -3.58
C SER A 130 -12.42 9.11 -5.00
N GLY A 131 -11.31 8.93 -5.72
CA GLY A 131 -11.28 8.51 -7.10
C GLY A 131 -11.48 9.62 -8.12
N ASP A 132 -11.52 9.24 -9.39
CA ASP A 132 -11.64 10.14 -10.55
C ASP A 132 -13.06 10.28 -11.12
N GLY A 133 -14.04 9.62 -10.48
CA GLY A 133 -15.45 9.63 -10.90
C GLY A 133 -15.82 8.51 -11.88
N THR A 134 -14.91 7.58 -12.19
CA THR A 134 -15.28 6.35 -12.89
C THR A 134 -16.11 5.42 -11.99
N GLU A 135 -17.04 4.66 -12.57
CA GLU A 135 -17.92 3.73 -11.81
C GLU A 135 -17.12 2.77 -10.92
N ILE A 136 -15.96 2.30 -11.40
CA ILE A 136 -15.10 1.39 -10.66
C ILE A 136 -14.51 2.08 -9.42
N GLU A 137 -13.98 3.31 -9.56
CA GLU A 137 -13.42 4.05 -8.43
C GLU A 137 -14.49 4.61 -7.49
N GLU A 138 -15.71 4.89 -7.97
CA GLU A 138 -16.83 5.26 -7.11
C GLU A 138 -17.28 4.09 -6.21
N ARG A 139 -17.32 2.88 -6.76
CA ARG A 139 -17.77 1.68 -6.02
C ARG A 139 -16.71 1.10 -5.11
N HIS A 140 -15.45 1.12 -5.56
CA HIS A 140 -14.36 0.44 -4.86
C HIS A 140 -13.33 1.42 -4.30
N GLY A 141 -13.49 2.72 -4.48
CA GLY A 141 -12.53 3.73 -4.07
C GLY A 141 -11.37 3.88 -5.07
N GLY A 142 -10.75 5.05 -5.00
CA GLY A 142 -9.58 5.37 -5.79
C GLY A 142 -8.29 4.74 -5.26
N ARG A 143 -7.18 5.12 -5.88
CA ARG A 143 -5.89 4.45 -5.72
C ARG A 143 -5.17 4.76 -4.41
N TRP A 144 -4.58 3.71 -3.84
CA TRP A 144 -3.49 3.82 -2.87
C TRP A 144 -2.15 3.72 -3.58
N HIS A 145 -1.43 4.82 -3.74
CA HIS A 145 -0.15 4.79 -4.45
C HIS A 145 0.90 3.95 -3.71
N ARG A 146 1.65 3.10 -4.43
CA ARG A 146 2.77 2.33 -3.87
C ARG A 146 3.90 3.22 -3.33
N SER A 147 4.12 4.36 -3.97
CA SER A 147 5.13 5.35 -3.57
C SER A 147 4.84 6.00 -2.20
N TRP A 148 3.59 6.03 -1.73
CA TRP A 148 3.23 6.59 -0.42
C TRP A 148 3.72 5.79 0.79
N ARG A 149 4.30 4.62 0.54
CA ARG A 149 5.01 3.82 1.53
C ARG A 149 6.47 4.21 1.65
N LEU A 150 6.95 5.20 0.91
CA LEU A 150 8.34 5.64 0.93
C LEU A 150 8.49 6.90 1.78
N PRO A 151 9.45 6.96 2.72
CA PRO A 151 9.74 8.16 3.48
C PRO A 151 9.88 9.44 2.65
N PRO A 152 10.60 9.46 1.50
CA PRO A 152 10.75 10.68 0.68
C PRO A 152 9.48 11.11 -0.07
N VAL A 153 8.38 10.36 0.02
CA VAL A 153 7.10 10.69 -0.60
C VAL A 153 6.12 11.14 0.47
N PHE A 154 5.94 12.45 0.60
CA PHE A 154 5.17 13.10 1.66
C PHE A 154 4.17 14.14 1.15
N ALA A 155 4.14 14.43 -0.16
CA ALA A 155 3.11 15.27 -0.76
C ALA A 155 2.49 14.63 -2.01
N CYS A 156 1.22 14.92 -2.26
CA CYS A 156 0.53 14.61 -3.50
C CYS A 156 0.68 15.81 -4.43
N LEU A 157 1.49 15.67 -5.49
CA LEU A 157 1.68 16.73 -6.48
C LEU A 157 0.43 16.96 -7.35
N ARG A 158 -0.33 15.89 -7.65
CA ARG A 158 -1.60 15.98 -8.41
C ARG A 158 -2.63 16.88 -7.70
N HIS A 159 -2.73 16.77 -6.38
CA HIS A 159 -3.70 17.52 -5.58
C HIS A 159 -3.06 18.64 -4.73
N GLN A 160 -1.78 18.94 -4.99
CA GLN A 160 -0.99 19.99 -4.34
C GLN A 160 -1.18 20.08 -2.82
N ARG A 161 -1.00 18.94 -2.13
CA ARG A 161 -1.14 18.89 -0.66
C ARG A 161 -0.18 17.92 0.01
N PRO A 162 0.13 18.10 1.31
CA PRO A 162 0.77 17.06 2.10
C PRO A 162 -0.10 15.80 2.17
N LEU A 163 0.54 14.64 2.17
CA LEU A 163 -0.13 13.37 2.42
C LEU A 163 -0.45 13.25 3.90
N LEU A 164 -1.63 12.70 4.19
CA LEU A 164 -2.04 12.38 5.54
C LEU A 164 -1.50 11.02 5.96
N TYR A 165 -1.20 10.85 7.24
CA TYR A 165 -0.77 9.57 7.81
C TYR A 165 -1.73 9.04 8.88
N GLY A 166 -2.59 9.91 9.45
CA GLY A 166 -3.59 9.56 10.46
C GLY A 166 -5.03 9.69 9.96
N CYS A 167 -5.95 9.05 10.67
CA CYS A 167 -7.38 9.21 10.45
C CYS A 167 -7.87 10.53 11.08
N PRO A 168 -8.57 11.40 10.34
CA PRO A 168 -9.07 12.67 10.89
C PRO A 168 -10.08 12.48 12.02
N ARG A 169 -10.79 11.34 12.06
CA ARG A 169 -11.82 11.06 13.08
C ARG A 169 -11.27 10.45 14.36
N CYS A 170 -10.43 9.42 14.27
CA CYS A 170 -9.93 8.72 15.47
C CYS A 170 -8.47 9.04 15.83
N GLY A 171 -7.77 9.83 15.02
CA GLY A 171 -6.37 10.21 15.22
C GLY A 171 -5.35 9.08 15.07
N GLN A 172 -5.79 7.84 14.86
CA GLN A 172 -4.90 6.68 14.72
C GLN A 172 -4.20 6.68 13.35
N ASP A 173 -2.97 6.17 13.32
CA ASP A 173 -2.22 5.96 12.09
C ASP A 173 -2.98 5.04 11.13
N ILE A 174 -2.98 5.40 9.85
CA ILE A 174 -3.62 4.60 8.82
C ILE A 174 -2.84 3.32 8.60
N ASN A 175 -3.60 2.22 8.64
CA ASN A 175 -3.09 0.88 8.46
C ASN A 175 -2.03 0.47 9.50
N ALA A 176 -2.19 0.94 10.75
CA ALA A 176 -1.42 0.52 11.93
C ALA A 176 -1.62 -0.98 12.24
N ALA A 177 -1.06 -1.83 11.38
CA ALA A 177 -1.23 -3.26 11.42
C ALA A 177 -0.30 -3.88 12.47
N ARG A 178 -0.86 -4.74 13.33
CA ARG A 178 -0.06 -5.49 14.31
C ARG A 178 0.78 -6.57 13.62
N ALA A 179 1.89 -6.94 14.25
CA ALA A 179 2.69 -8.13 13.91
C ALA A 179 3.17 -8.23 12.45
N GLY A 180 3.43 -7.09 11.79
CA GLY A 180 3.97 -7.09 10.42
C GLY A 180 2.96 -7.54 9.35
N SER A 181 1.66 -7.29 9.57
CA SER A 181 0.66 -7.46 8.52
C SER A 181 0.65 -6.26 7.56
N LEU A 182 0.43 -6.50 6.26
CA LEU A 182 0.29 -5.51 5.20
C LEU A 182 -1.00 -4.71 5.35
N ILE A 183 -2.07 -5.36 5.81
CA ILE A 183 -3.40 -4.77 5.99
C ILE A 183 -3.79 -4.92 7.45
N ALA A 184 -4.16 -3.82 8.09
CA ALA A 184 -4.76 -3.82 9.42
C ALA A 184 -6.14 -4.46 9.36
N ARG A 185 -6.42 -5.38 10.31
CA ARG A 185 -7.70 -6.12 10.36
C ARG A 185 -7.97 -6.87 9.04
N ALA A 186 -6.95 -7.52 8.48
CA ALA A 186 -7.05 -8.22 7.20
C ALA A 186 -8.11 -9.34 7.16
N SER A 187 -8.51 -9.88 8.32
CA SER A 187 -9.56 -10.89 8.42
C SER A 187 -10.98 -10.31 8.46
N GLU A 188 -11.14 -8.98 8.49
CA GLU A 188 -12.45 -8.33 8.57
C GLU A 188 -12.93 -7.91 7.18
N ALA A 189 -14.15 -8.33 6.83
CA ALA A 189 -14.84 -7.98 5.60
C ALA A 189 -15.69 -6.71 5.75
N GLY A 190 -16.35 -6.29 4.66
CA GLY A 190 -17.42 -5.28 4.70
C GLY A 190 -16.98 -3.82 4.79
N LEU A 191 -15.69 -3.54 4.91
CA LEU A 191 -15.15 -2.16 4.90
C LEU A 191 -14.74 -1.74 3.50
N HIS A 192 -15.15 -0.54 3.10
CA HIS A 192 -14.73 0.11 1.87
C HIS A 192 -13.20 0.38 1.86
N PRO A 193 -12.53 0.42 0.70
CA PRO A 193 -11.08 0.62 0.64
C PRO A 193 -10.62 1.98 1.15
N ALA A 194 -11.47 3.00 1.04
CA ALA A 194 -11.24 4.33 1.59
C ALA A 194 -11.81 4.50 3.03
N GLN A 195 -11.96 3.44 3.82
CA GLN A 195 -12.37 3.53 5.23
C GLN A 195 -11.23 3.18 6.20
N CYS A 196 -11.25 3.85 7.35
CA CYS A 196 -10.30 3.65 8.43
C CYS A 196 -10.46 2.25 9.05
N ARG A 197 -9.35 1.51 9.12
CA ARG A 197 -9.30 0.15 9.69
C ARG A 197 -8.71 0.09 11.10
N ALA A 198 -8.45 1.25 11.72
CA ALA A 198 -7.92 1.32 13.07
C ALA A 198 -8.96 0.83 14.10
N THR A 199 -8.49 0.12 15.12
CA THR A 199 -9.30 -0.19 16.30
C THR A 199 -9.28 1.01 17.23
N LEU A 200 -10.44 1.44 17.71
CA LEU A 200 -10.52 2.56 18.65
C LEU A 200 -9.82 2.17 19.97
N PRO A 201 -8.96 3.04 20.54
CA PRO A 201 -8.25 2.76 21.78
C PRO A 201 -9.20 2.33 22.91
N GLY A 202 -8.81 1.31 23.68
CA GLY A 202 -9.62 0.78 24.78
C GLY A 202 -10.84 -0.04 24.35
N THR A 203 -11.06 -0.27 23.05
CA THR A 203 -12.20 -1.04 22.54
C THR A 203 -11.78 -2.13 21.55
N ARG A 204 -12.75 -2.92 21.08
CA ARG A 204 -12.59 -3.82 19.91
C ARG A 204 -13.26 -3.27 18.64
N VAL A 205 -13.82 -2.05 18.70
CA VAL A 205 -14.60 -1.43 17.62
C VAL A 205 -13.66 -0.89 16.55
N ILE A 206 -14.02 -1.09 15.29
CA ILE A 206 -13.30 -0.52 14.14
C ILE A 206 -13.82 0.90 13.90
N CYS A 207 -12.91 1.84 13.64
CA CYS A 207 -13.27 3.23 13.37
C CYS A 207 -14.23 3.39 12.18
N GLY A 208 -13.92 2.78 11.02
CA GLY A 208 -14.80 2.81 9.84
C GLY A 208 -14.97 4.18 9.17
N ALA A 209 -14.34 5.24 9.69
CA ALA A 209 -14.44 6.58 9.16
C ALA A 209 -13.97 6.67 7.70
N GLY A 210 -14.66 7.47 6.88
CA GLY A 210 -14.19 7.79 5.53
C GLY A 210 -12.84 8.49 5.57
N LEU A 211 -11.91 8.01 4.75
CA LEU A 211 -10.60 8.62 4.48
C LEU A 211 -10.64 9.48 3.21
N ALA A 212 -11.67 9.30 2.38
CA ALA A 212 -11.99 10.14 1.25
C ALA A 212 -12.91 11.29 1.69
N GLY A 213 -12.79 12.45 1.03
CA GLY A 213 -13.73 13.57 1.18
C GLY A 213 -13.31 14.72 2.11
N ALA A 214 -14.23 15.67 2.28
CA ALA A 214 -13.96 17.03 2.76
C ALA A 214 -13.47 17.14 4.21
N GLU A 215 -13.81 16.19 5.09
CA GLU A 215 -13.33 16.21 6.49
C GLU A 215 -11.80 16.02 6.55
N ALA A 216 -11.24 15.19 5.67
CA ALA A 216 -9.81 15.00 5.54
C ALA A 216 -9.10 16.17 4.80
N ASP A 217 -9.86 17.06 4.15
CA ASP A 217 -9.32 18.25 3.48
C ASP A 217 -9.11 19.45 4.44
N ARG A 218 -9.66 19.40 5.65
CA ARG A 218 -9.64 20.53 6.60
C ARG A 218 -8.38 20.68 7.43
N LEU A 219 -7.37 19.83 7.26
CA LEU A 219 -6.19 19.88 8.12
C LEU A 219 -5.38 21.17 7.87
N PRO A 220 -5.29 22.07 8.86
CA PRO A 220 -4.70 23.39 8.67
C PRO A 220 -3.19 23.25 8.51
N HIS A 221 -2.69 23.62 7.34
CA HIS A 221 -1.26 23.81 7.12
C HIS A 221 -1.06 25.25 6.64
N ALA A 222 -0.06 25.94 7.18
CA ALA A 222 0.29 27.27 6.69
C ALA A 222 0.58 27.20 5.18
N PRO A 223 -0.01 28.07 4.33
CA PRO A 223 0.16 28.00 2.87
C PRO A 223 1.63 27.99 2.43
N SER A 224 2.50 28.73 3.12
CA SER A 224 3.95 28.77 2.86
C SER A 224 4.64 27.43 3.13
N ALA A 225 4.26 26.73 4.20
CA ALA A 225 4.78 25.41 4.53
C ALA A 225 4.35 24.36 3.51
N VAL A 226 3.07 24.40 3.09
CA VAL A 226 2.57 23.53 2.01
C VAL A 226 3.35 23.77 0.72
N ALA A 227 3.53 25.03 0.32
CA ALA A 227 4.27 25.36 -0.88
C ALA A 227 5.73 24.89 -0.82
N ALA A 228 6.39 24.99 0.34
CA ALA A 228 7.75 24.49 0.53
C ALA A 228 7.83 22.96 0.41
N LEU A 229 6.90 22.24 1.04
CA LEU A 229 6.82 20.76 0.94
C LEU A 229 6.54 20.31 -0.49
N LEU A 230 5.67 21.00 -1.23
CA LEU A 230 5.39 20.67 -2.63
C LEU A 230 6.60 20.87 -3.52
N ARG A 231 7.34 21.97 -3.35
CA ARG A 231 8.60 22.19 -4.08
C ARG A 231 9.62 21.10 -3.77
N LEU A 232 9.75 20.72 -2.51
CA LEU A 232 10.68 19.67 -2.10
C LEU A 232 10.28 18.30 -2.66
N GLN A 233 8.99 17.96 -2.65
CA GLN A 233 8.50 16.73 -3.27
C GLN A 233 8.74 16.73 -4.78
N HIS A 234 8.45 17.85 -5.46
CA HIS A 234 8.69 17.98 -6.89
C HIS A 234 10.18 17.76 -7.22
N TYR A 235 11.08 18.34 -6.43
CA TYR A 235 12.52 18.12 -6.57
C TYR A 235 12.90 16.63 -6.44
N PHE A 236 12.38 15.93 -5.42
CA PHE A 236 12.60 14.48 -5.29
C PHE A 236 12.00 13.67 -6.43
N ASP A 237 10.96 14.19 -7.08
CA ASP A 237 10.29 13.50 -8.17
C ASP A 237 10.97 13.73 -9.52
N THR A 238 11.52 14.92 -9.79
CA THR A 238 12.09 15.25 -11.10
C THR A 238 13.59 15.03 -11.19
N GLU A 239 14.32 15.16 -10.09
CA GLU A 239 15.77 15.03 -10.12
C GLU A 239 16.18 13.55 -10.07
N PRO A 240 16.99 13.07 -11.03
CA PRO A 240 17.56 11.75 -10.93
C PRO A 240 18.42 11.69 -9.67
N VAL A 241 18.17 10.72 -8.79
CA VAL A 241 19.06 10.43 -7.67
C VAL A 241 20.41 10.06 -8.28
N LYS A 242 21.36 11.02 -8.31
CA LYS A 242 22.71 10.77 -8.80
C LYS A 242 23.24 9.60 -7.99
N ALA A 243 23.53 8.49 -8.67
CA ALA A 243 24.17 7.35 -8.04
C ALA A 243 25.38 7.86 -7.28
N ILE A 244 25.37 7.72 -5.95
CA ILE A 244 26.55 7.94 -5.14
C ILE A 244 27.55 6.91 -5.68
N LYS A 245 28.55 7.37 -6.45
CA LYS A 245 29.64 6.51 -6.91
C LYS A 245 30.19 5.86 -5.65
N ALA A 246 30.06 4.54 -5.55
CA ALA A 246 30.65 3.78 -4.46
C ALA A 246 32.14 4.15 -4.42
N GLY A 247 32.52 4.91 -3.39
CA GLY A 247 33.89 5.30 -3.14
C GLY A 247 34.68 4.05 -2.81
N ARG A 248 35.63 3.75 -3.70
CA ARG A 248 36.89 3.00 -3.55
C ARG A 248 37.02 2.02 -2.37
N SER A 249 37.39 0.81 -2.77
CA SER A 249 38.02 -0.30 -2.03
C SER A 249 38.79 0.07 -0.77
N PHE A 250 38.59 -0.74 0.27
CA PHE A 250 39.66 -1.26 1.12
C PHE A 250 39.47 -2.77 1.25
#